data_AF-A0A7V9FGK9-F1
#
_entry.id   AF-A0A7V9FGK9-F1
#
_cell.length_a   1.000
_cell.length_b   1.000
_cell.length_c   1.000
_cell.angle_alpha   90.00
_cell.angle_beta   90.00
_cell.angle_gamma   90.00
#
_symmetry.space_group_name_H-M   'P 1'
#
loop_
_entity.id
_entity.type
_entity.pdbx_description
1 polymer ?
#
loop_
_entity_poly.entity_id
_entity_poly.type
_entity_poly.pdbx_seq_one_letter_code
_entity_poly.pdbx_strand_id
1 'polypeptide(L)'
;MFLGHFGVALALKRAEPKLSLGTLFLAVQLVDLLWGVFLLTGWERVRIDPGFTAVTPLQFIRYPITHSLVGAFAWALVGAAVYYSWPTRDTSRHWQASAIVGAAVFS
;
A
#
# COMPACT_ATOMS: atom_id res chain seq x y z
N MET A 1 -6.09 -10.73 -1.63
CA MET A 1 -5.08 -9.75 -1.22
C MET A 1 -5.53 -9.05 0.07
N PHE A 2 -6.73 -8.46 0.12
CA PHE A 2 -7.25 -7.68 1.28
C PHE A 2 -6.96 -8.23 2.69
N LEU A 3 -7.38 -9.44 3.05
CA LEU A 3 -7.24 -9.92 4.43
C LEU A 3 -5.77 -10.11 4.88
N GLY A 4 -4.87 -10.45 3.93
CA GLY A 4 -3.45 -10.70 4.22
C GLY A 4 -2.71 -9.43 4.64
N HIS A 5 -3.00 -8.30 3.98
CA HIS A 5 -2.40 -6.99 4.26
C HIS A 5 -2.72 -6.51 5.68
N PHE A 6 -3.97 -6.70 6.15
CA PHE A 6 -4.31 -6.38 7.53
C PHE A 6 -3.55 -7.26 8.54
N GLY A 7 -3.29 -8.53 8.20
CA GLY A 7 -2.41 -9.40 8.99
C GLY A 7 -0.99 -8.85 9.11
N VAL A 8 -0.42 -8.36 8.01
CA VAL A 8 0.90 -7.69 7.99
C VAL A 8 0.87 -6.44 8.86
N ALA A 9 -0.14 -5.58 8.73
CA ALA A 9 -0.28 -4.38 9.55
C ALA A 9 -0.36 -4.70 11.05
N LEU A 10 -1.09 -5.74 11.44
CA LEU A 10 -1.15 -6.20 12.83
C LEU A 10 0.21 -6.72 13.32
N ALA A 11 0.94 -7.46 12.49
CA ALA A 11 2.29 -7.93 12.82
C ALA A 11 3.28 -6.76 12.98
N LEU A 12 3.23 -5.78 12.06
CA LEU A 12 4.07 -4.58 12.11
C LEU A 12 3.73 -3.68 13.30
N LYS A 13 2.46 -3.63 13.74
CA LYS A 13 2.07 -2.92 14.96
C LYS A 13 2.78 -3.48 16.20
N ARG A 14 3.03 -4.79 16.24
CA ARG A 14 3.82 -5.41 17.31
C ARG A 14 5.30 -5.08 17.19
N ALA A 15 5.82 -5.02 15.96
CA ALA A 15 7.23 -4.70 15.70
C ALA A 15 7.57 -3.23 16.01
N GLU A 16 6.65 -2.30 15.70
CA GLU A 16 6.79 -0.87 15.98
C GLU A 16 5.50 -0.32 16.63
N PRO A 17 5.39 -0.41 17.96
CA PRO A 17 4.21 0.04 18.70
C PRO A 17 3.94 1.55 18.61
N LYS A 18 4.91 2.37 18.22
CA LYS A 18 4.70 3.82 18.06
C LYS A 18 3.79 4.15 16.87
N LEU A 19 3.79 3.32 15.83
CA LEU A 19 2.95 3.52 14.66
C LEU A 19 1.48 3.32 15.04
N SER A 20 0.61 4.25 14.65
CA SER A 20 -0.83 4.07 14.85
C SER A 20 -1.33 2.93 13.97
N LEU A 21 -2.33 2.17 14.44
CA LEU A 21 -2.96 1.11 13.62
C LEU A 21 -3.58 1.71 12.36
N GLY A 22 -4.16 2.90 12.44
CA GLY A 22 -4.71 3.61 11.28
C GLY A 22 -3.65 3.89 10.22
N THR A 23 -2.45 4.33 10.62
CA THR A 23 -1.33 4.54 9.70
C THR A 23 -0.93 3.25 9.00
N LEU A 24 -0.82 2.14 9.75
CA LEU A 24 -0.44 0.85 9.17
C LEU A 24 -1.51 0.30 8.23
N PHE A 25 -2.80 0.44 8.57
CA PHE A 25 -3.90 0.03 7.69
C PHE A 25 -3.98 0.88 6.42
N LEU A 26 -3.77 2.19 6.52
CA LEU A 26 -3.68 3.05 5.34
C LEU A 26 -2.47 2.71 4.49
N ALA A 27 -1.32 2.41 5.11
CA ALA A 27 -0.10 2.05 4.40
C ALA A 27 -0.28 0.78 3.56
N VAL A 28 -0.74 -0.31 4.18
CA VAL A 28 -0.93 -1.59 3.47
C VAL A 28 -2.04 -1.54 2.40
N GLN A 29 -2.95 -0.56 2.46
CA GLN A 29 -4.03 -0.39 1.50
C GLN A 29 -3.74 0.71 0.47
N LEU A 30 -2.62 1.43 0.59
CA LEU A 30 -2.34 2.63 -0.19
C LEU A 30 -2.40 2.37 -1.70
N VAL A 31 -1.72 1.31 -2.15
CA VAL A 31 -1.63 0.96 -3.57
C VAL A 31 -3.00 0.60 -4.16
N ASP A 32 -3.83 -0.10 -3.40
CA ASP A 32 -5.20 -0.45 -3.80
C ASP A 32 -6.12 0.78 -3.85
N LEU A 33 -5.97 1.73 -2.91
CA LEU A 33 -6.72 2.99 -2.93
C LEU A 33 -6.34 3.82 -4.16
N LEU A 34 -5.03 3.91 -4.47
CA LEU A 34 -4.53 4.59 -5.65
C LEU A 34 -4.97 3.91 -6.94
N TRP A 35 -5.06 2.57 -6.94
CA TRP A 35 -5.56 1.81 -8.07
C TRP A 35 -6.98 2.20 -8.47
N GLY A 36 -7.89 2.37 -7.50
CA GLY A 36 -9.23 2.88 -7.76
C GLY A 36 -9.21 4.23 -8.49
N VAL A 37 -8.34 5.16 -8.06
CA VAL A 37 -8.17 6.46 -8.71
C VAL A 37 -7.62 6.30 -10.13
N PHE A 38 -6.63 5.43 -10.34
CA PHE A 38 -5.99 5.25 -11.66
C PHE A 38 -6.85 4.51 -12.67
N LEU A 39 -7.78 3.67 -12.20
CA LEU A 39 -8.85 3.14 -13.04
C LEU A 39 -9.78 4.24 -13.52
N LEU A 40 -10.18 5.16 -12.63
CA LEU A 40 -11.08 6.27 -12.97
C LEU A 40 -10.44 7.27 -13.93
N THR A 41 -9.14 7.53 -13.81
CA THR A 41 -8.39 8.39 -14.75
C THR A 41 -7.97 7.66 -16.03
N GLY A 42 -8.16 6.34 -16.11
CA GLY A 42 -7.80 5.52 -17.26
C GLY A 42 -6.29 5.27 -17.44
N TRP A 43 -5.47 5.62 -16.45
CA TRP A 43 -4.03 5.35 -16.45
C TRP A 43 -3.72 3.85 -16.33
N GLU A 44 -4.61 3.14 -15.65
CA GLU A 44 -4.59 1.68 -15.52
C GLU A 44 -5.91 1.09 -15.98
N ARG A 45 -5.88 -0.17 -16.41
CA ARG A 45 -7.02 -0.77 -17.12
C ARG A 45 -7.37 -2.15 -16.58
N VAL A 46 -8.60 -2.26 -16.12
CA VAL A 46 -9.31 -3.52 -15.88
C VAL A 46 -10.41 -3.68 -16.91
N ARG A 47 -10.73 -4.91 -17.28
CA ARG A 47 -11.96 -5.25 -18.00
C ARG A 47 -12.84 -6.09 -17.09
N ILE A 48 -14.14 -5.80 -17.10
CA ILE A 48 -15.12 -6.65 -16.43
C ILE A 48 -15.48 -7.77 -17.40
N ASP A 49 -15.11 -8.98 -17.04
CA ASP A 49 -15.30 -10.20 -17.82
C ASP A 49 -15.79 -11.33 -16.89
N PRO A 50 -17.12 -11.53 -16.79
CA PRO A 50 -17.71 -12.53 -15.90
C PRO A 50 -17.17 -13.94 -16.18
N GLY A 51 -16.68 -14.61 -15.14
CA GLY A 51 -16.09 -15.94 -15.25
C GLY A 51 -14.59 -15.95 -15.60
N PHE A 52 -13.95 -14.79 -15.76
CA PHE A 52 -12.51 -14.72 -16.04
C PHE A 52 -11.65 -15.32 -14.91
N THR A 53 -12.02 -15.08 -13.65
CA THR A 53 -11.44 -15.79 -12.50
C THR A 53 -12.52 -16.44 -11.65
N ALA A 54 -12.14 -17.43 -10.84
CA ALA A 54 -13.07 -18.12 -9.94
C ALA A 54 -13.64 -17.21 -8.83
N VAL A 55 -12.96 -16.10 -8.51
CA VAL A 55 -13.26 -15.24 -7.35
C VAL A 55 -13.69 -13.82 -7.72
N THR A 56 -13.32 -13.33 -8.90
CA THR A 56 -13.66 -11.98 -9.37
C THR A 56 -13.94 -11.95 -10.88
N PRO A 57 -14.84 -11.08 -11.37
CA PRO A 57 -15.08 -10.91 -12.80
C PRO A 57 -14.06 -9.92 -13.42
N LEU A 58 -12.86 -9.79 -12.85
CA LEU A 58 -11.91 -8.75 -13.24
C LEU A 58 -10.77 -9.35 -14.05
N GLN A 59 -10.69 -8.97 -15.32
CA GLN A 59 -9.53 -9.21 -16.17
C GLN A 59 -8.54 -8.05 -16.03
N PHE A 60 -7.40 -8.36 -15.42
CA PHE A 60 -6.32 -7.42 -15.17
C PHE A 60 -5.49 -7.20 -16.46
N ILE A 61 -5.67 -6.05 -17.13
CA ILE A 61 -5.03 -5.78 -18.43
C ILE A 61 -3.68 -5.05 -18.29
N ARG A 62 -3.64 -3.93 -17.54
CA ARG A 62 -2.44 -3.08 -17.48
C ARG A 62 -2.37 -2.25 -16.19
N TYR A 63 -1.33 -2.51 -15.37
CA TYR A 63 -1.08 -1.83 -14.07
C TYR A 63 0.41 -1.48 -13.84
N PRO A 64 1.05 -0.70 -14.72
CA PRO A 64 2.46 -0.41 -14.59
C PRO A 64 2.78 0.52 -13.40
N ILE A 65 1.79 1.23 -12.83
CA ILE A 65 2.04 2.30 -11.87
C ILE A 65 1.77 1.83 -10.44
N THR A 66 0.67 1.13 -10.19
CA THR A 66 0.30 0.67 -8.84
C THR A 66 0.87 -0.70 -8.54
N HIS A 67 0.69 -1.66 -9.46
CA HIS A 67 0.93 -3.09 -9.18
C HIS A 67 2.09 -3.71 -9.98
N SER A 68 2.95 -2.90 -10.60
CA SER A 68 4.24 -3.40 -11.11
C SER A 68 5.27 -3.44 -9.99
N LEU A 69 6.29 -4.29 -10.11
CA LEU A 69 7.37 -4.34 -9.12
C LEU A 69 8.02 -2.97 -8.90
N VAL A 70 8.27 -2.24 -10.00
CA VAL A 70 8.85 -0.88 -9.96
C VAL A 70 7.88 0.12 -9.34
N GLY A 71 6.60 0.06 -9.71
CA GLY A 71 5.55 0.93 -9.21
C GLY A 71 5.31 0.74 -7.71
N ALA A 72 5.15 -0.51 -7.26
CA ALA A 72 5.00 -0.86 -5.85
C ALA A 72 6.22 -0.40 -5.02
N PHE A 73 7.44 -0.62 -5.54
CA PHE A 73 8.65 -0.13 -4.87
C PHE A 73 8.69 1.40 -4.80
N ALA A 74 8.31 2.10 -5.88
CA ALA A 74 8.23 3.55 -5.87
C ALA A 74 7.22 4.07 -4.83
N TRP A 75 6.03 3.47 -4.74
CA TRP A 75 5.05 3.84 -3.72
C TRP A 75 5.51 3.54 -2.30
N ALA A 76 6.27 2.47 -2.09
CA ALA A 76 6.89 2.17 -0.80
C ALA A 76 7.86 3.28 -0.37
N LEU A 77 8.70 3.76 -1.29
CA LEU A 77 9.60 4.88 -1.05
C LEU A 77 8.84 6.18 -0.79
N VAL A 78 7.79 6.46 -1.56
CA VAL A 78 6.94 7.63 -1.36
C VAL A 78 6.25 7.59 0.00
N GLY A 79 5.66 6.46 0.39
CA GLY A 79 5.02 6.28 1.69
C GLY A 79 5.99 6.49 2.85
N ALA A 80 7.20 5.92 2.76
CA ALA A 80 8.25 6.13 3.75
C ALA A 80 8.68 7.61 3.82
N ALA A 81 8.89 8.27 2.67
CA ALA A 81 9.31 9.68 2.63
C ALA A 81 8.23 10.62 3.17
N VAL A 82 6.96 10.38 2.84
CA VAL A 82 5.81 11.16 3.35
C VAL A 82 5.71 11.00 4.87
N TYR A 83 5.83 9.77 5.39
CA TYR A 83 5.79 9.57 6.83
C TYR A 83 7.01 10.20 7.54
N TYR A 84 8.21 10.07 6.96
CA TYR A 84 9.43 10.65 7.51
C TYR A 84 9.36 12.18 7.62
N SER A 85 8.79 12.83 6.60
CA SER A 85 8.63 14.28 6.55
C SER A 85 7.48 14.83 7.40
N TRP A 86 6.60 13.96 7.93
CA TRP A 86 5.48 14.40 8.74
C TRP A 86 5.95 14.95 10.10
N PRO A 87 5.44 16.12 10.54
CA PRO A 87 5.82 16.69 11.83
C PRO A 87 5.50 15.75 12.99
N THR A 88 6.51 15.39 13.78
CA THR A 88 6.38 14.56 14.99
C THR A 88 7.09 15.22 16.16
N ARG A 89 6.55 15.02 17.37
CA ARG A 89 7.19 15.45 18.63
C ARG A 89 8.26 14.46 19.08
N ASP A 90 8.15 13.20 18.69
CA ASP A 90 9.13 12.15 18.98
C ASP A 90 9.89 11.80 17.69
N THR A 91 11.16 12.19 17.64
CA THR A 91 12.07 11.91 16.52
C THR A 91 12.91 10.65 16.76
N SER A 92 12.81 10.03 17.95
CA SER A 92 13.61 8.86 18.28
C SER A 92 13.24 7.69 17.39
N ARG A 93 14.23 7.20 16.61
CA ARG A 93 14.07 6.12 15.64
C ARG A 93 12.99 6.38 14.57
N HIS A 94 12.72 7.65 14.25
CA HIS A 94 11.71 8.03 13.25
C HIS A 94 11.97 7.40 11.86
N TRP A 95 13.23 7.21 11.50
CA TRP A 95 13.62 6.51 10.27
C TRP A 95 13.17 5.04 10.25
N GLN A 96 13.16 4.35 11.40
CA GLN A 96 12.71 2.95 11.51
C GLN A 96 11.20 2.86 11.31
N ALA A 97 10.45 3.74 11.96
CA ALA A 97 9.01 3.84 11.77
C ALA A 97 8.65 4.14 10.30
N SER A 98 9.41 5.05 9.66
CA SER A 98 9.24 5.38 8.24
C SER A 98 9.54 4.21 7.32
N ALA A 99 10.61 3.46 7.58
CA ALA A 99 10.95 2.26 6.82
C ALA A 99 9.88 1.17 6.96
N ILE A 100 9.29 1.02 8.16
CA ILE A 100 8.19 0.08 8.41
C ILE A 100 6.93 0.50 7.64
N VAL A 101 6.62 1.79 7.58
CA VAL A 101 5.51 2.30 6.74
C VAL A 101 5.77 1.97 5.26
N GLY A 102 6.98 2.19 4.75
CA GLY A 102 7.34 1.80 3.38
C GLY A 102 7.20 0.31 3.13
N ALA A 103 7.68 -0.53 4.06
CA ALA A 103 7.54 -1.98 3.97
C ALA A 103 6.07 -2.42 4.00
N ALA A 104 5.22 -1.75 4.79
CA ALA A 104 3.78 -1.96 4.81
C ALA A 104 3.13 -1.63 3.46
N VAL A 105 3.54 -0.54 2.81
CA VAL A 105 3.04 -0.18 1.46
C VAL A 105 3.45 -1.23 0.41
N PHE A 106 4.61 -1.86 0.56
CA PHE A 106 5.13 -2.85 -0.39
C PHE A 106 4.55 -4.26 -0.22
N SER A 107 3.98 -4.58 0.95
CA SER A 107 3.53 -5.93 1.32
C SER A 107 2.29 -6.39 0.57
#